data_AF-A0A6P9BYJ7-F1
#
_entry.id   AF-A0A6P9BYJ7-F1
#
_cell.length_a   1.000
_cell.length_b   1.000
_cell.length_c   1.000
_cell.angle_alpha   90.00
_cell.angle_beta   90.00
_cell.angle_gamma   90.00
#
_symmetry.space_group_name_H-M   'P 1'
#
loop_
_entity.id
_entity.type
_entity.pdbx_description
1 polymer ?
#
loop_
_entity_poly.entity_id
_entity_poly.type
_entity_poly.pdbx_seq_one_letter_code
_entity_poly.pdbx_strand_id
1 'polypeptide(L)'
;MDPEDAEEVAAELQGKKIDGWGVLQIAAGTGLTVYVVWAGILMPGFRKVPLKLQVLEAYKQGFRPAVGYELNPWLLRLSNYRAWKAGCYGKVSYYKEDLWKVNLSDCRNVTVFLAPSVLMLLEKKLLTELPEEARVVAGRFPLPNWTHTDTAGEGVNQAWAYDVQVVRQLKKDEPEGSPV
;
A
#
# COMPACT_ATOMS: atom_id res chain seq x y z
N MET A 1 -39.40 -12.86 2.72
CA MET A 1 -39.24 -14.10 3.48
C MET A 1 -40.24 -13.97 4.59
N ASP A 2 -41.37 -14.67 4.42
CA ASP A 2 -42.46 -14.54 5.34
C ASP A 2 -42.07 -15.22 6.66
N PRO A 3 -42.52 -14.70 7.81
CA PRO A 3 -42.15 -15.24 9.12
C PRO A 3 -42.54 -16.71 9.29
N GLU A 4 -43.57 -17.17 8.57
CA GLU A 4 -44.00 -18.56 8.53
C GLU A 4 -42.98 -19.47 7.81
N ASP A 5 -42.33 -19.00 6.73
CA ASP A 5 -41.29 -19.75 6.02
C ASP A 5 -40.05 -19.97 6.92
N ALA A 6 -39.72 -18.98 7.75
CA ALA A 6 -38.57 -19.06 8.65
C ALA A 6 -38.82 -20.03 9.81
N GLU A 7 -40.06 -20.11 10.29
CA GLU A 7 -40.48 -21.00 11.37
C GLU A 7 -40.58 -22.46 10.88
N GLU A 8 -41.04 -22.67 9.64
CA GLU A 8 -41.06 -24.00 8.98
C GLU A 8 -39.64 -24.54 8.78
N VAL A 9 -38.72 -23.71 8.29
CA VAL A 9 -37.30 -24.09 8.12
C VAL A 9 -36.62 -24.36 9.47
N ALA A 10 -36.97 -23.61 10.52
CA ALA A 10 -36.46 -23.85 11.87
C ALA A 10 -36.98 -25.17 12.48
N ALA A 11 -38.25 -25.49 12.24
CA ALA A 11 -38.86 -26.75 12.68
C ALA A 11 -38.28 -27.98 11.96
N GLU A 12 -37.98 -27.86 10.65
CA GLU A 12 -37.36 -28.94 9.87
C GLU A 12 -35.91 -29.25 10.35
N LEU A 13 -35.21 -28.24 10.86
CA LEU A 13 -33.87 -28.36 11.44
C LEU A 13 -33.89 -28.99 12.84
N GLN A 14 -34.95 -28.80 13.63
CA GLN A 14 -35.10 -29.39 14.96
C GLN A 14 -35.39 -30.90 14.94
N GLY A 15 -35.94 -31.43 13.83
CA GLY A 15 -36.32 -32.84 13.71
C GLY A 15 -35.23 -33.79 13.21
N LYS A 16 -34.13 -33.29 12.63
CA LYS A 16 -33.06 -34.12 12.05
C LYS A 16 -31.91 -34.29 13.03
N LYS A 17 -31.59 -35.52 13.44
CA LYS A 17 -30.37 -35.84 14.20
C LYS A 17 -29.14 -35.51 13.33
N ILE A 18 -28.51 -34.37 13.59
CA ILE A 18 -27.31 -33.93 12.87
C ILE A 18 -26.11 -34.69 13.47
N ASP A 19 -25.49 -35.56 12.67
CA ASP A 19 -24.26 -36.26 13.05
C ASP A 19 -23.07 -35.28 13.19
N GLY A 20 -22.01 -35.66 13.89
CA GLY A 20 -20.84 -34.81 14.16
C GLY A 20 -20.21 -34.22 12.89
N TRP A 21 -20.30 -34.94 11.76
CA TRP A 21 -19.86 -34.45 10.46
C TRP A 21 -20.76 -33.33 9.90
N GLY A 22 -22.06 -33.40 10.12
CA GLY A 22 -23.02 -32.37 9.73
C GLY A 22 -22.80 -31.08 10.53
N VAL A 23 -22.51 -31.20 11.83
CA VAL A 23 -22.14 -30.04 12.67
C VAL A 23 -20.85 -29.38 12.15
N LEU A 24 -19.84 -30.18 11.77
CA LEU A 24 -18.59 -29.67 11.23
C LEU A 24 -18.76 -28.95 9.88
N GLN A 25 -19.58 -29.50 8.97
CA GLN A 25 -19.88 -28.87 7.68
C GLN A 25 -20.63 -27.55 7.85
N ILE A 26 -21.61 -27.49 8.77
CA ILE A 26 -22.33 -26.26 9.08
C ILE A 26 -21.37 -25.22 9.66
N ALA A 27 -20.51 -25.59 10.60
CA ALA A 27 -19.53 -24.68 11.20
C ALA A 27 -18.52 -24.15 10.18
N ALA A 28 -18.03 -25.01 9.27
CA ALA A 28 -17.11 -24.60 8.21
C ALA A 28 -17.77 -23.66 7.18
N GLY A 29 -19.01 -23.96 6.76
CA GLY A 29 -19.74 -23.15 5.78
C GLY A 29 -20.18 -21.78 6.34
N THR A 30 -20.67 -21.76 7.57
CA THR A 30 -21.05 -20.50 8.25
C THR A 30 -19.83 -19.66 8.59
N GLY A 31 -18.74 -20.29 9.06
CA GLY A 31 -17.47 -19.60 9.30
C GLY A 31 -16.90 -18.96 8.03
N LEU A 32 -16.93 -19.67 6.90
CA LEU A 32 -16.50 -19.13 5.60
C LEU A 32 -17.38 -17.95 5.16
N THR A 33 -18.69 -18.06 5.34
CA THR A 33 -19.64 -17.00 4.97
C THR A 33 -19.45 -15.76 5.83
N VAL A 34 -19.29 -15.92 7.15
CA VAL A 34 -18.97 -14.83 8.09
C VAL A 34 -17.63 -14.19 7.74
N TYR A 35 -16.62 -14.99 7.39
CA TYR A 35 -15.32 -14.46 6.97
C TYR A 35 -15.41 -13.67 5.67
N VAL A 36 -16.16 -14.16 4.68
CA VAL A 36 -16.38 -13.46 3.40
C VAL A 36 -17.15 -12.16 3.62
N VAL A 37 -18.15 -12.14 4.50
CA VAL A 37 -18.89 -10.92 4.87
C VAL A 37 -17.98 -9.95 5.65
N TRP A 38 -17.20 -10.43 6.62
CA TRP A 38 -16.27 -9.60 7.40
C TRP A 38 -15.17 -9.00 6.51
N ALA A 39 -14.52 -9.80 5.67
CA ALA A 39 -13.57 -9.32 4.67
C ALA A 39 -14.23 -8.45 3.58
N GLY A 40 -15.50 -8.73 3.29
CA GLY A 40 -16.29 -8.13 2.22
C GLY A 40 -16.91 -6.77 2.54
N ILE A 41 -17.25 -6.54 3.81
CA ILE A 41 -17.99 -5.36 4.26
C ILE A 41 -17.16 -4.54 5.25
N LEU A 42 -16.39 -5.18 6.13
CA LEU A 42 -15.68 -4.52 7.24
C LEU A 42 -14.21 -4.16 6.93
N MET A 43 -13.67 -4.55 5.77
CA MET A 43 -12.41 -4.01 5.25
C MET A 43 -12.55 -2.95 4.12
N PRO A 44 -13.32 -1.85 4.25
CA PRO A 44 -13.26 -0.76 3.26
C PRO A 44 -11.88 -0.12 3.15
N GLY A 45 -11.13 -0.07 4.28
CA GLY A 45 -9.84 0.61 4.38
C GLY A 45 -8.72 0.00 3.53
N PHE A 46 -8.75 -1.32 3.31
CA PHE A 46 -7.75 -2.02 2.48
C PHE A 46 -8.07 -1.99 0.98
N ARG A 47 -9.32 -1.72 0.60
CA ARG A 47 -9.76 -1.72 -0.82
C ARG A 47 -9.32 -0.51 -1.62
N LYS A 48 -8.95 0.59 -0.94
CA LYS A 48 -8.58 1.86 -1.57
C LYS A 48 -7.10 2.20 -1.43
N VAL A 49 -6.24 1.23 -1.13
CA VAL A 49 -4.82 1.39 -1.47
C VAL A 49 -4.76 1.28 -2.99
N PRO A 50 -4.22 2.25 -3.74
CA PRO A 50 -4.06 2.09 -5.19
C PRO A 50 -3.17 0.86 -5.44
N LEU A 51 -3.82 -0.28 -5.72
CA LEU A 51 -3.20 -1.61 -5.80
C LEU A 51 -2.39 -1.82 -7.09
N LYS A 52 -2.24 -0.78 -7.93
CA LYS A 52 -1.20 -0.76 -8.97
C LYS A 52 0.14 -0.71 -8.24
N LEU A 53 0.74 -1.89 -8.05
CA LEU A 53 2.04 -2.05 -7.42
C LEU A 53 3.04 -1.15 -8.12
N GLN A 54 3.45 -0.07 -7.46
CA GLN A 54 4.30 0.98 -8.02
C GLN A 54 5.55 0.37 -8.68
N VAL A 55 6.14 -0.64 -8.05
CA VAL A 55 7.34 -1.34 -8.52
C VAL A 55 7.10 -2.12 -9.82
N LEU A 56 5.98 -2.84 -9.93
CA LEU A 56 5.69 -3.63 -11.12
C LEU A 56 5.39 -2.73 -12.33
N GLU A 57 4.66 -1.64 -12.10
CA GLU A 57 4.37 -0.68 -13.16
C GLU A 57 5.64 0.11 -13.53
N ALA A 58 6.46 0.53 -12.58
CA ALA A 58 7.78 1.11 -12.86
C ALA A 58 8.63 0.16 -13.73
N TYR A 59 8.63 -1.14 -13.40
CA TYR A 59 9.30 -2.13 -14.22
C TYR A 59 8.74 -2.18 -15.66
N LYS A 60 7.42 -2.19 -15.84
CA LYS A 60 6.80 -2.18 -17.17
C LYS A 60 7.14 -0.92 -17.97
N GLN A 61 7.33 0.21 -17.29
CA GLN A 61 7.74 1.49 -17.90
C GLN A 61 9.24 1.58 -18.19
N GLY A 62 10.02 0.52 -17.91
CA GLY A 62 11.45 0.46 -18.24
C GLY A 62 12.40 0.87 -17.11
N PHE A 63 11.90 1.24 -15.93
CA PHE A 63 12.76 1.57 -14.79
C PHE A 63 13.48 0.32 -14.25
N ARG A 64 14.82 0.39 -14.13
CA ARG A 64 15.66 -0.69 -13.64
C ARG A 64 16.76 -0.12 -12.72
N PRO A 65 17.09 -0.79 -11.60
CA PRO A 65 16.35 -1.88 -10.96
C PRO A 65 15.00 -1.38 -10.38
N ALA A 66 14.01 -2.27 -10.29
CA ALA A 66 12.71 -1.96 -9.67
C ALA A 66 12.56 -2.76 -8.37
N VAL A 67 12.63 -2.04 -7.25
CA VAL A 67 12.66 -2.62 -5.90
C VAL A 67 11.53 -2.04 -5.04
N GLY A 68 10.86 -2.88 -4.27
CA GLY A 68 9.87 -2.48 -3.27
C GLY A 68 10.21 -2.93 -1.86
N TYR A 69 9.99 -2.04 -0.88
CA TYR A 69 10.15 -2.34 0.53
C TYR A 69 8.78 -2.36 1.21
N GLU A 70 8.47 -3.43 1.93
CA GLU A 70 7.18 -3.59 2.61
C GLU A 70 7.35 -4.42 3.89
N LEU A 71 6.86 -3.91 5.01
CA LEU A 71 6.94 -4.59 6.31
C LEU A 71 5.89 -5.70 6.45
N ASN A 72 4.74 -5.55 5.81
CA ASN A 72 3.64 -6.49 5.92
C ASN A 72 3.87 -7.75 5.05
N PRO A 73 4.08 -8.93 5.66
CA PRO A 73 4.37 -10.15 4.91
C PRO A 73 3.22 -10.58 3.97
N TRP A 74 1.97 -10.21 4.27
CA TRP A 74 0.84 -10.52 3.39
C TRP A 74 0.85 -9.68 2.12
N LEU A 75 1.15 -8.38 2.24
CA LEU A 75 1.30 -7.50 1.09
C LEU A 75 2.51 -7.91 0.24
N LEU A 76 3.60 -8.33 0.88
CA LEU A 76 4.77 -8.87 0.19
C LEU A 76 4.43 -10.13 -0.63
N ARG A 77 3.69 -11.08 -0.03
CA ARG A 77 3.22 -12.28 -0.73
C ARG A 77 2.29 -11.94 -1.90
N LEU A 78 1.34 -11.03 -1.69
CA LEU A 78 0.44 -10.57 -2.74
C LEU A 78 1.19 -9.87 -3.88
N SER A 79 2.22 -9.09 -3.56
CA SER A 79 3.08 -8.39 -4.53
C SER A 79 3.86 -9.38 -5.39
N ASN A 80 4.49 -10.36 -4.75
CA ASN A 80 5.20 -11.44 -5.45
C ASN A 80 4.26 -12.28 -6.34
N TYR A 81 3.09 -12.66 -5.84
CA TYR A 81 2.09 -13.39 -6.64
C TYR A 81 1.66 -12.59 -7.88
N ARG A 82 1.46 -11.28 -7.76
CA ARG A 82 1.10 -10.42 -8.89
C ARG A 82 2.24 -10.26 -9.89
N ALA A 83 3.48 -10.11 -9.42
CA ALA A 83 4.65 -10.09 -10.29
C ALA A 83 4.81 -11.42 -11.06
N TRP A 84 4.53 -12.55 -10.40
CA TRP A 84 4.47 -13.86 -11.04
C TRP A 84 3.36 -13.97 -12.08
N LYS A 85 2.13 -13.61 -11.73
CA LYS A 85 1.00 -13.59 -12.67
C LYS A 85 1.28 -12.70 -13.89
N ALA A 86 2.09 -11.65 -13.74
CA ALA A 86 2.49 -10.74 -14.81
C ALA A 86 3.76 -11.17 -15.57
N GLY A 87 4.33 -12.36 -15.31
CA GLY A 87 5.56 -12.82 -15.97
C GLY A 87 6.82 -12.00 -15.65
N CYS A 88 6.78 -11.25 -14.54
CA CYS A 88 7.85 -10.37 -14.06
C CYS A 88 8.51 -10.89 -12.78
N TYR A 89 8.20 -12.13 -12.36
CA TYR A 89 8.86 -12.76 -11.23
C TYR A 89 10.37 -12.83 -11.43
N GLY A 90 11.14 -12.50 -10.39
CA GLY A 90 12.60 -12.41 -10.46
C GLY A 90 13.15 -11.21 -11.24
N LYS A 91 12.30 -10.45 -11.94
CA LYS A 91 12.70 -9.22 -12.64
C LYS A 91 12.45 -7.96 -11.79
N VAL A 92 11.50 -8.06 -10.85
CA VAL A 92 11.26 -7.10 -9.78
C VAL A 92 11.61 -7.74 -8.45
N SER A 93 12.15 -6.95 -7.53
CA SER A 93 12.50 -7.41 -6.19
C SER A 93 11.58 -6.77 -5.15
N TYR A 94 11.15 -7.57 -4.18
CA TYR A 94 10.43 -7.07 -3.01
C TYR A 94 11.10 -7.57 -1.75
N TYR A 95 11.40 -6.66 -0.81
CA TYR A 95 12.11 -6.97 0.43
C TYR A 95 11.24 -6.64 1.65
N LYS A 96 11.32 -7.51 2.65
CA LYS A 96 10.67 -7.29 3.94
C LYS A 96 11.56 -6.45 4.85
N GLU A 97 11.70 -5.17 4.55
CA GLU A 97 12.60 -4.28 5.26
C GLU A 97 11.93 -2.96 5.62
N ASP A 98 12.48 -2.34 6.65
CA ASP A 98 12.05 -1.03 7.12
C ASP A 98 12.70 0.05 6.28
N LEU A 99 11.86 0.89 5.65
CA LEU A 99 12.30 2.03 4.84
C LEU A 99 13.33 2.89 5.58
N TRP A 100 13.20 3.07 6.90
CA TRP A 100 14.11 3.92 7.68
C TRP A 100 15.53 3.36 7.76
N LYS A 101 15.70 2.05 7.63
CA LYS A 101 16.98 1.34 7.76
C LYS A 101 17.68 1.08 6.43
N VAL A 102 16.93 1.15 5.33
CA VAL A 102 17.45 0.95 3.97
C VAL A 102 18.24 2.17 3.54
N ASN A 103 19.37 1.95 2.85
CA ASN A 103 20.12 3.01 2.19
C ASN A 103 19.49 3.34 0.83
N LEU A 104 19.14 4.62 0.61
CA LEU A 104 18.53 5.11 -0.62
C LEU A 104 19.51 5.83 -1.56
N SER A 105 20.82 5.85 -1.26
CA SER A 105 21.85 6.58 -2.03
C SER A 105 21.90 6.22 -3.51
N ASP A 106 21.57 4.98 -3.84
CA ASP A 106 21.67 4.46 -5.21
C ASP A 106 20.34 4.64 -5.98
N CYS A 107 19.32 5.21 -5.35
CA CYS A 107 17.99 5.40 -5.93
C CYS A 107 17.86 6.77 -6.60
N ARG A 108 17.71 6.78 -7.92
CA ARG A 108 17.40 8.01 -8.69
C ARG A 108 15.91 8.34 -8.73
N ASN A 109 15.04 7.34 -8.64
CA ASN A 109 13.59 7.53 -8.66
C ASN A 109 13.00 6.83 -7.45
N VAL A 110 12.31 7.57 -6.61
CA VAL A 110 11.71 7.03 -5.38
C VAL A 110 10.23 7.34 -5.37
N THR A 111 9.40 6.32 -5.19
CA THR A 111 7.95 6.47 -5.03
C THR A 111 7.56 6.10 -3.60
N VAL A 112 6.82 6.98 -2.93
CA VAL A 112 6.41 6.78 -1.53
C VAL A 112 4.91 6.92 -1.37
N PHE A 113 4.34 6.07 -0.51
CA PHE A 113 2.95 6.14 -0.11
C PHE A 113 2.87 5.86 1.39
N LEU A 114 2.99 6.92 2.20
CA LEU A 114 3.04 6.83 3.66
C LEU A 114 1.95 7.68 4.32
N ALA A 115 1.77 7.47 5.62
CA ALA A 115 0.86 8.27 6.44
C ALA A 115 1.41 9.70 6.65
N PRO A 116 0.54 10.73 6.78
CA PRO A 116 0.96 12.11 6.96
C PRO A 116 1.92 12.33 8.15
N SER A 117 1.73 11.58 9.25
CA SER A 117 2.52 11.70 10.48
C SER A 117 4.01 11.42 10.30
N VAL A 118 4.39 10.66 9.27
CA VAL A 118 5.80 10.28 9.02
C VAL A 118 6.45 11.06 7.88
N LEU A 119 5.69 11.88 7.14
CA LEU A 119 6.22 12.59 5.96
C LEU A 119 7.33 13.58 6.33
N MET A 120 7.23 14.27 7.47
CA MET A 120 8.30 15.19 7.93
C MET A 120 9.61 14.46 8.24
N LEU A 121 9.55 13.25 8.81
CA LEU A 121 10.74 12.45 9.05
C LEU A 121 11.31 11.91 7.74
N LEU A 122 10.42 11.56 6.80
CA LEU A 122 10.80 11.07 5.49
C LEU A 122 11.57 12.13 4.71
N GLU A 123 11.11 13.38 4.71
CA GLU A 123 11.82 14.49 4.07
C GLU A 123 13.28 14.59 4.52
N LYS A 124 13.54 14.47 5.83
CA LYS A 124 14.90 14.53 6.36
C LYS A 124 15.76 13.40 5.81
N LYS A 125 15.24 12.17 5.86
CA LYS A 125 15.95 11.00 5.32
C LYS A 125 16.24 11.14 3.83
N LEU A 126 15.24 11.52 3.03
CA LEU A 126 15.39 11.68 1.58
C LEU A 126 16.39 12.79 1.24
N LEU A 127 16.37 13.91 1.95
CA LEU A 127 17.36 14.98 1.76
C LEU A 127 18.78 14.56 2.12
N THR A 128 18.96 13.69 3.11
CA THR A 128 20.28 13.24 3.53
C THR A 128 20.83 12.16 2.60
N GLU A 129 20.00 11.21 2.17
CA GLU A 129 20.49 10.00 1.49
C GLU A 129 20.43 10.07 -0.03
N LEU A 130 19.46 10.78 -0.63
CA LEU A 130 19.28 10.73 -2.08
C LEU A 130 20.36 11.51 -2.85
N PRO A 131 20.69 11.09 -4.08
CA PRO A 131 21.55 11.87 -4.96
C PRO A 131 20.86 13.17 -5.41
N GLU A 132 21.63 14.16 -5.85
CA GLU A 132 21.09 15.46 -6.29
C GLU A 132 20.11 15.34 -7.46
N GLU A 133 20.41 14.45 -8.41
CA GLU A 133 19.59 14.18 -9.59
C GLU A 133 18.35 13.31 -9.30
N ALA A 134 18.09 12.96 -8.03
CA ALA A 134 16.97 12.10 -7.69
C ALA A 134 15.62 12.83 -7.80
N ARG A 135 14.61 12.07 -8.23
CA ARG A 135 13.22 12.48 -8.24
C ARG A 135 12.39 11.65 -7.27
N VAL A 136 11.63 12.34 -6.44
CA VAL A 136 10.73 11.73 -5.44
C VAL A 136 9.29 11.94 -5.89
N VAL A 137 8.47 10.91 -5.82
CA VAL A 137 7.02 10.98 -6.08
C VAL A 137 6.29 10.53 -4.82
N ALA A 138 5.56 11.44 -4.19
CA ALA A 138 4.68 11.14 -3.06
C ALA A 138 3.24 10.93 -3.56
N GLY A 139 2.60 9.84 -3.15
CA GLY A 139 1.19 9.59 -3.44
C GLY A 139 0.28 9.94 -2.27
N ARG A 140 -0.96 10.34 -2.58
CA ARG A 140 -2.08 10.69 -1.69
C ARG A 140 -1.88 11.89 -0.75
N PHE A 141 -0.67 12.12 -0.25
CA PHE A 141 -0.33 13.26 0.58
C PHE A 141 0.97 13.92 0.09
N PRO A 142 1.03 15.26 -0.01
CA PRO A 142 2.24 15.97 -0.35
C PRO A 142 3.23 15.97 0.83
N LEU A 143 4.53 16.11 0.51
CA LEU A 143 5.56 16.43 1.49
C LEU A 143 5.34 17.86 2.00
N PRO A 144 5.17 18.07 3.33
CA PRO A 144 4.72 19.34 3.89
C PRO A 144 5.67 20.53 3.66
N ASN A 145 6.99 20.33 3.66
CA ASN A 145 7.97 21.42 3.58
C ASN A 145 8.68 21.49 2.22
N TRP A 146 8.28 20.68 1.24
CA TRP A 146 8.91 20.66 -0.07
C TRP A 146 7.99 21.27 -1.12
N THR A 147 8.54 22.12 -1.97
CA THR A 147 7.84 22.60 -3.16
C THR A 147 7.84 21.53 -4.23
N HIS A 148 6.65 21.14 -4.70
CA HIS A 148 6.51 20.15 -5.77
C HIS A 148 6.79 20.78 -7.13
N THR A 149 7.45 20.04 -8.02
CA THR A 149 7.69 20.43 -9.40
C THR A 149 6.46 20.16 -10.27
N ASP A 150 5.75 19.07 -9.98
CA ASP A 150 4.65 18.59 -10.82
C ASP A 150 3.62 17.81 -9.99
N THR A 151 2.40 17.70 -10.50
CA THR A 151 1.31 16.94 -9.87
C THR A 151 0.55 16.12 -10.90
N ALA A 152 0.10 14.93 -10.50
CA ALA A 152 -0.67 14.06 -11.37
C ALA A 152 -1.84 13.40 -10.62
N GLY A 153 -2.97 13.23 -11.31
CA GLY A 153 -4.17 12.59 -10.75
C GLY A 153 -5.00 13.52 -9.86
N GLU A 154 -6.09 12.97 -9.32
CA GLU A 154 -7.08 13.73 -8.54
C GLU A 154 -7.54 12.96 -7.29
N GLY A 155 -7.85 13.70 -6.23
CA GLY A 155 -8.37 13.17 -4.98
C GLY A 155 -7.48 12.10 -4.36
N VAL A 156 -8.03 10.90 -4.14
CA VAL A 156 -7.29 9.78 -3.51
C VAL A 156 -6.15 9.23 -4.37
N ASN A 157 -6.13 9.55 -5.67
CA ASN A 157 -5.09 9.12 -6.61
C ASN A 157 -4.11 10.25 -6.96
N GLN A 158 -4.18 11.38 -6.26
CA GLN A 158 -3.25 12.49 -6.48
C GLN A 158 -1.83 12.11 -6.06
N ALA A 159 -0.86 12.54 -6.85
CA ALA A 159 0.57 12.38 -6.60
C ALA A 159 1.31 13.70 -6.86
N TRP A 160 2.39 13.92 -6.12
CA TRP A 160 3.25 15.10 -6.20
C TRP A 160 4.66 14.63 -6.49
N ALA A 161 5.32 15.28 -7.44
CA ALA A 161 6.69 15.00 -7.81
C ALA A 161 7.61 16.13 -7.34
N TYR A 162 8.81 15.77 -6.90
CA TYR A 162 9.81 16.66 -6.34
C TYR A 162 11.18 16.33 -6.89
N ASP A 163 11.91 17.34 -7.35
CA ASP A 163 13.30 17.20 -7.75
C ASP A 163 14.23 17.59 -6.59
N VAL A 164 15.07 16.66 -6.15
CA VAL A 164 15.91 16.83 -4.96
C VAL A 164 16.86 18.03 -5.09
N GLN A 165 17.41 18.24 -6.29
CA GLN A 165 18.25 19.41 -6.58
C GLN A 165 17.52 20.74 -6.31
N VAL A 166 16.28 20.89 -6.76
CA VAL A 166 15.49 22.12 -6.60
C VAL A 166 15.20 22.36 -5.12
N VAL A 167 14.79 21.31 -4.41
CA VAL A 167 14.51 21.39 -2.97
C VAL A 167 15.76 21.79 -2.18
N ARG A 168 16.92 21.21 -2.50
CA ARG A 168 18.20 21.58 -1.86
C ARG A 168 18.61 23.02 -2.17
N GLN A 169 18.38 23.49 -3.39
CA GLN A 169 18.68 24.87 -3.77
C GLN A 169 17.82 25.86 -2.99
N LEU A 170 16.50 25.63 -2.95
CA LEU A 170 15.57 26.48 -2.19
C LEU A 170 15.93 26.55 -0.71
N LYS A 171 16.37 25.43 -0.11
CA LYS A 171 16.83 25.41 1.29
C LYS A 171 18.16 26.12 1.54
N LYS A 172 19.04 26.22 0.54
CA LYS A 172 20.28 27.00 0.65
C LYS A 172 19.99 28.50 0.53
N ASP A 173 18.99 28.87 -0.25
CA ASP A 173 18.58 30.25 -0.47
C ASP A 173 17.66 30.78 0.65
N GLU A 174 17.15 29.91 1.51
CA GLU A 174 16.44 30.25 2.73
C GLU A 174 17.44 30.77 3.79
N PRO A 175 17.42 32.06 4.16
CA PRO A 175 18.42 32.63 5.06
C PRO A 175 18.33 31.99 6.45
N GLU A 176 19.44 31.44 6.95
CA GLU A 176 19.59 31.04 8.36
C GLU A 176 19.39 32.26 9.27
N GLY A 177 18.15 32.54 9.68
CA GLY A 177 17.90 33.66 10.59
C GLY A 177 16.45 34.12 10.71
N SER A 178 15.61 33.31 11.38
CA SER A 178 14.52 33.85 12.18
C SER A 178 14.23 32.89 13.33
N PRO A 179 14.76 33.14 14.53
CA PRO A 179 14.27 32.48 15.72
C PRO A 179 12.88 33.03 16.02
N VAL A 180 11.90 32.13 16.17
CA VAL A 180 10.63 32.41 16.84
C VAL A 180 10.88 32.52 18.34
#